data_AF-A0A1Z4C065-F1
#
_entry.id   AF-A0A1Z4C065-F1
#
_cell.length_a   1.000
_cell.length_b   1.000
_cell.length_c   1.000
_cell.angle_alpha   90.00
_cell.angle_beta   90.00
_cell.angle_gamma   90.00
#
_symmetry.space_group_name_H-M   'P 1'
#
loop_
_entity.id
_entity.type
_entity.pdbx_description
1 polymer ?
#
loop_
_entity_poly.entity_id
_entity_poly.type
_entity_poly.pdbx_seq_one_letter_code
_entity_poly.pdbx_strand_id
1 'polypeptide(L)'
;MRIWINAIHRRRQYGKALCLCQILNTFRLIMLIGNPLSFAIECYHEPLNTRHVFGRMCLWVAGNRLGDITEPDCMLNPTAANLSRLLERLSTLNDPALLQLSDREAFDFLNQVLYLDDDRTNDEIQQDAERYCKFHFLTLGGESFERTKSFIVLVGEEVALLFTDNVDIFHSAHLPKSEFIDVVEQFYSWFKNEELSRFAKCGGTRIDKL
;
A
#
# COMPACT_ATOMS: atom_id res chain seq x y z
N MET A 1 25.56 -44.05 -39.69
CA MET A 1 25.34 -45.49 -39.42
C MET A 1 26.21 -45.87 -38.22
N ARG A 2 25.58 -46.31 -37.10
CA ARG A 2 26.15 -46.92 -35.87
C ARG A 2 27.03 -46.02 -34.97
N ILE A 3 26.54 -45.57 -33.80
CA ILE A 3 26.39 -46.23 -32.46
C ILE A 3 27.65 -46.12 -31.59
N TRP A 4 27.50 -45.35 -30.49
CA TRP A 4 27.99 -45.46 -29.10
C TRP A 4 29.29 -46.22 -28.75
N ILE A 5 30.09 -45.67 -27.80
CA ILE A 5 30.32 -46.20 -26.43
C ILE A 5 31.44 -45.41 -25.67
N ASN A 6 31.15 -45.06 -24.40
CA ASN A 6 31.98 -44.77 -23.20
C ASN A 6 33.13 -43.73 -23.26
N ALA A 7 33.07 -42.61 -22.52
CA ALA A 7 33.12 -42.40 -21.06
C ALA A 7 34.54 -42.45 -20.44
N ILE A 8 34.78 -41.51 -19.51
CA ILE A 8 35.88 -41.41 -18.54
C ILE A 8 37.08 -40.55 -18.98
N HIS A 9 37.01 -39.24 -18.69
CA HIS A 9 38.05 -38.62 -17.85
C HIS A 9 37.69 -37.22 -17.35
N ARG A 10 37.70 -37.09 -16.01
CA ARG A 10 38.16 -35.95 -15.22
C ARG A 10 37.37 -34.64 -15.36
N ARG A 11 36.41 -34.44 -14.46
CA ARG A 11 36.33 -33.15 -13.73
C ARG A 11 36.24 -33.37 -12.23
N ARG A 12 37.35 -32.98 -11.62
CA ARG A 12 37.61 -32.60 -10.24
C ARG A 12 36.38 -32.46 -9.35
N GLN A 13 36.38 -33.29 -8.32
CA GLN A 13 35.93 -32.99 -6.98
C GLN A 13 36.32 -31.56 -6.59
N TYR A 14 35.34 -30.66 -6.56
CA TYR A 14 35.29 -29.59 -5.58
C TYR A 14 33.94 -29.70 -4.91
N GLY A 15 33.95 -30.21 -3.68
CA GLY A 15 32.80 -30.19 -2.81
C GLY A 15 32.38 -28.75 -2.57
N LYS A 16 31.35 -28.31 -3.28
CA LYS A 16 30.40 -27.34 -2.74
C LYS A 16 29.24 -28.17 -2.26
N ALA A 17 29.22 -28.43 -0.96
CA ALA A 17 27.97 -28.63 -0.24
C ALA A 17 27.13 -27.37 -0.51
N LEU A 18 26.34 -27.42 -1.58
CA LEU A 18 25.15 -26.60 -1.71
C LEU A 18 24.32 -26.95 -0.49
N CYS A 19 24.39 -26.08 0.50
CA CYS A 19 23.60 -26.16 1.70
C CYS A 19 22.14 -26.20 1.25
N LEU A 20 21.54 -27.40 1.25
CA LEU A 20 20.13 -27.63 1.01
C LEU A 20 19.23 -26.91 2.03
N CYS A 21 19.79 -26.18 2.98
CA CYS A 21 19.09 -25.33 3.94
C CYS A 21 18.68 -23.95 3.37
N GLN A 22 19.13 -23.56 2.16
CA GLN A 22 18.65 -22.34 1.48
C GLN A 22 17.38 -22.54 0.64
N ILE A 23 16.84 -23.76 0.60
CA ILE A 23 15.52 -24.08 0.02
C ILE A 23 14.57 -24.50 1.15
N LEU A 24 14.70 -23.88 2.33
CA LEU A 24 13.59 -23.82 3.26
C LEU A 24 12.79 -22.59 2.87
N ASN A 25 11.72 -22.86 2.13
CA ASN A 25 10.53 -22.03 2.01
C ASN A 25 10.50 -20.98 3.13
N THR A 26 10.94 -19.77 2.80
CA THR A 26 10.52 -18.59 3.55
C THR A 26 9.04 -18.50 3.24
N PHE A 27 8.23 -19.20 4.04
CA PHE A 27 6.79 -19.00 4.06
C PHE A 27 6.61 -17.52 4.39
N ARG A 28 6.47 -16.71 3.34
CA ARG A 28 6.08 -15.31 3.42
C ARG A 28 4.66 -15.36 3.96
N LEU A 29 4.52 -15.13 5.27
CA LEU A 29 3.21 -15.11 5.90
C LEU A 29 2.54 -13.84 5.39
N ILE A 30 1.64 -14.02 4.42
CA ILE A 30 0.70 -12.98 4.00
C ILE A 30 -0.10 -12.60 5.24
N MET A 31 -0.04 -11.32 5.60
CA MET A 31 -0.83 -10.76 6.67
C MET A 31 -2.08 -10.15 6.05
N LEU A 32 -3.24 -10.60 6.52
CA LEU A 32 -4.53 -10.02 6.16
C LEU A 32 -5.14 -9.41 7.41
N ILE A 33 -5.36 -8.09 7.38
CA ILE A 33 -5.87 -7.30 8.49
C ILE A 33 -7.24 -6.77 8.09
N GLY A 34 -8.31 -7.21 8.76
CA GLY A 34 -9.69 -6.83 8.43
C GLY A 34 -10.44 -7.91 7.64
N ASN A 35 -11.51 -7.52 6.94
CA ASN A 35 -12.36 -8.40 6.15
C ASN A 35 -12.38 -7.96 4.67
N PRO A 36 -11.90 -8.78 3.72
CA PRO A 36 -11.85 -8.40 2.30
C PRO A 36 -13.19 -8.03 1.68
N LEU A 37 -14.31 -8.52 2.24
CA LEU A 37 -15.65 -8.21 1.75
C LEU A 37 -16.19 -6.85 2.23
N SER A 38 -15.52 -6.22 3.20
CA SER A 38 -15.83 -4.85 3.66
C SER A 38 -14.60 -3.97 3.49
N PHE A 39 -13.62 -4.07 4.39
CA PHE A 39 -12.32 -3.42 4.27
C PHE A 39 -11.20 -4.27 4.90
N ALA A 40 -10.12 -4.46 4.15
CA ALA A 40 -8.92 -5.09 4.65
C ALA A 40 -7.64 -4.53 4.03
N ILE A 41 -6.53 -4.69 4.74
CA ILE A 41 -5.18 -4.51 4.23
C ILE A 41 -4.53 -5.88 4.11
N GLU A 42 -4.13 -6.25 2.91
CA GLU A 42 -3.28 -7.43 2.66
C GLU A 42 -1.85 -6.94 2.46
N CYS A 43 -0.93 -7.40 3.28
CA CYS A 43 0.46 -7.01 3.17
C CYS A 43 1.39 -8.13 3.65
N TYR A 44 2.65 -8.08 3.24
CA TYR A 44 3.67 -8.88 3.88
C TYR A 44 5.04 -8.25 3.75
N HIS A 45 5.91 -8.65 4.67
CA HIS A 45 7.29 -8.19 4.75
C HIS A 45 8.20 -8.96 3.79
N GLU A 46 9.06 -8.23 3.09
CA GLU A 46 10.15 -8.81 2.31
C GLU A 46 11.50 -8.69 3.07
N PRO A 47 12.27 -9.80 3.18
CA PRO A 47 13.43 -9.90 4.06
C PRO A 47 14.68 -9.22 3.48
N LEU A 48 14.58 -7.94 3.12
CA LEU A 48 15.72 -7.11 2.72
C LEU A 48 16.58 -6.71 3.92
N ASN A 49 17.90 -6.59 3.75
CA ASN A 49 18.77 -6.14 4.83
C ASN A 49 18.84 -4.60 4.89
N THR A 50 17.73 -3.98 5.25
CA THR A 50 17.55 -2.52 5.25
C THR A 50 16.90 -2.03 6.54
N ARG A 51 17.11 -0.75 6.89
CA ARG A 51 16.41 -0.11 8.02
C ARG A 51 14.93 0.18 7.74
N HIS A 52 14.55 0.34 6.47
CA HIS A 52 13.17 0.59 6.04
C HIS A 52 12.40 -0.73 5.97
N VAL A 53 11.08 -0.69 6.07
CA VAL A 53 10.19 -1.85 5.89
C VAL A 53 9.84 -1.93 4.42
N PHE A 54 10.31 -2.98 3.77
CA PHE A 54 10.01 -3.31 2.39
C PHE A 54 9.09 -4.51 2.38
N GLY A 55 8.17 -4.54 1.43
CA GLY A 55 7.16 -5.58 1.38
C GLY A 55 6.27 -5.43 0.17
N ARG A 56 5.10 -6.04 0.26
CA ARG A 56 4.04 -5.90 -0.72
C ARG A 56 2.76 -5.56 -0.03
N MET A 57 1.88 -4.84 -0.71
CA MET A 57 0.64 -4.35 -0.13
C MET A 57 -0.46 -4.20 -1.17
N CYS A 58 -1.68 -4.53 -0.82
CA CYS A 58 -2.88 -4.01 -1.46
C CYS A 58 -3.98 -3.80 -0.41
N LEU A 59 -5.01 -3.07 -0.81
CA LEU A 59 -6.22 -2.89 -0.02
C LEU A 59 -7.35 -3.69 -0.67
N TRP A 60 -8.21 -4.25 0.17
CA TRP A 60 -9.49 -4.81 -0.22
C TRP A 60 -10.59 -3.87 0.23
N VAL A 61 -11.47 -3.51 -0.70
CA VAL A 61 -12.59 -2.58 -0.49
C VAL A 61 -13.83 -3.19 -1.14
N ALA A 62 -14.77 -3.67 -0.33
CA ALA A 62 -15.97 -4.37 -0.78
C ALA A 62 -15.69 -5.51 -1.80
N GLY A 63 -14.63 -6.29 -1.58
CA GLY A 63 -14.18 -7.38 -2.46
C GLY A 63 -13.36 -6.94 -3.68
N ASN A 64 -13.23 -5.64 -3.94
CA ASN A 64 -12.40 -5.08 -5.00
C ASN A 64 -11.01 -4.73 -4.47
N ARG A 65 -10.00 -4.77 -5.34
CA ARG A 65 -8.60 -4.56 -4.96
C ARG A 65 -8.11 -3.19 -5.39
N LEU A 66 -7.50 -2.46 -4.44
CA LEU A 66 -6.75 -1.24 -4.68
C LEU A 66 -5.26 -1.54 -4.48
N GLY A 67 -4.47 -1.33 -5.53
CA GLY A 67 -3.04 -1.64 -5.56
C GLY A 67 -2.72 -3.08 -5.97
N ASP A 68 -1.43 -3.42 -5.97
CA ASP A 68 -0.92 -4.68 -6.48
C ASP A 68 -0.03 -5.42 -5.47
N ILE A 69 -0.57 -6.51 -4.89
CA ILE A 69 0.17 -7.39 -3.97
C ILE A 69 1.31 -8.14 -4.65
N THR A 70 1.35 -8.15 -5.99
CA THR A 70 2.42 -8.79 -6.76
C THR A 70 3.62 -7.87 -7.01
N GLU A 71 3.47 -6.55 -6.80
CA GLU A 71 4.56 -5.58 -6.93
C GLU A 71 5.61 -5.83 -5.83
N PRO A 72 6.86 -6.22 -6.20
CA PRO A 72 7.92 -6.49 -5.25
C PRO A 72 8.53 -5.21 -4.67
N ASP A 73 9.25 -5.37 -3.57
CA ASP A 73 10.20 -4.39 -3.03
C ASP A 73 9.58 -2.99 -2.83
N CYS A 74 8.29 -2.93 -2.48
CA CYS A 74 7.61 -1.67 -2.18
C CYS A 74 8.05 -1.17 -0.80
N MET A 75 8.43 0.10 -0.70
CA MET A 75 8.75 0.68 0.59
C MET A 75 7.44 1.05 1.32
N LEU A 76 7.14 0.36 2.43
CA LEU A 76 5.86 0.53 3.14
C LEU A 76 5.85 1.74 4.09
N ASN A 77 7.02 2.34 4.37
CA ASN A 77 7.13 3.47 5.31
C ASN A 77 6.27 4.68 4.92
N PRO A 78 6.28 5.18 3.67
CA PRO A 78 5.42 6.31 3.28
C PRO A 78 3.94 5.98 3.39
N THR A 79 3.53 4.78 2.97
CA THR A 79 2.14 4.33 3.06
C THR A 79 1.66 4.27 4.50
N ALA A 80 2.46 3.69 5.40
CA ALA A 80 2.13 3.63 6.83
C ALA A 80 2.05 5.02 7.48
N ALA A 81 2.98 5.92 7.15
CA ALA A 81 2.94 7.30 7.64
C ALA A 81 1.71 8.05 7.12
N ASN A 82 1.34 7.84 5.85
CA ASN A 82 0.17 8.46 5.26
C ASN A 82 -1.14 7.97 5.89
N LEU A 83 -1.29 6.66 6.08
CA LEU A 83 -2.46 6.08 6.74
C LEU A 83 -2.58 6.55 8.21
N SER A 84 -1.48 6.63 8.95
CA SER A 84 -1.49 7.19 10.32
C SER A 84 -1.95 8.64 10.35
N ARG A 85 -1.40 9.50 9.47
CA ARG A 85 -1.82 10.91 9.38
C ARG A 85 -3.26 11.07 8.92
N LEU A 86 -3.76 10.14 8.11
CA LEU A 86 -5.13 10.13 7.67
C LEU A 86 -6.09 9.95 8.86
N LEU A 87 -5.78 9.05 9.80
CA LEU A 87 -6.56 8.88 11.04
C LEU A 87 -6.67 10.19 11.83
N GLU A 88 -5.58 10.93 11.96
CA GLU A 88 -5.53 12.21 12.69
C GLU A 88 -6.46 13.28 12.10
N ARG A 89 -6.71 13.21 10.79
CA ARG A 89 -7.49 14.21 10.05
C ARG A 89 -8.83 13.70 9.53
N LEU A 90 -9.28 12.49 9.89
CA LEU A 90 -10.54 11.90 9.38
C LEU A 90 -11.74 12.84 9.53
N SER A 91 -11.84 13.55 10.67
CA SER A 91 -12.93 14.51 10.94
C SER A 91 -12.96 15.71 9.98
N THR A 92 -11.86 15.97 9.25
CA THR A 92 -11.75 17.06 8.28
C THR A 92 -12.10 16.63 6.86
N LEU A 93 -12.31 15.34 6.62
CA LEU A 93 -12.57 14.77 5.30
C LEU A 93 -14.05 14.88 4.89
N ASN A 94 -14.77 15.87 5.40
CA ASN A 94 -16.06 16.28 4.87
C ASN A 94 -15.89 17.59 4.10
N ASP A 95 -16.67 17.73 3.03
CA ASP A 95 -16.86 19.00 2.33
C ASP A 95 -18.26 19.03 1.73
N PRO A 96 -19.08 20.05 2.02
CA PRO A 96 -20.44 20.16 1.48
C PRO A 96 -20.53 20.04 -0.05
N ALA A 97 -19.49 20.45 -0.79
CA ALA A 97 -19.46 20.34 -2.23
C ALA A 97 -19.44 18.88 -2.71
N LEU A 98 -18.81 17.98 -1.95
CA LEU A 98 -18.75 16.55 -2.26
C LEU A 98 -19.98 15.80 -1.77
N LEU A 99 -20.59 16.23 -0.66
CA LEU A 99 -21.76 15.57 -0.06
C LEU A 99 -23.04 15.65 -0.91
N GLN A 100 -23.05 16.53 -1.93
CA GLN A 100 -24.17 16.67 -2.87
C GLN A 100 -23.98 15.85 -4.15
N LEU A 101 -22.83 15.22 -4.32
CA LEU A 101 -22.47 14.44 -5.50
C LEU A 101 -22.65 12.95 -5.23
N SER A 102 -22.94 12.17 -6.28
CA SER A 102 -22.77 10.72 -6.22
C SER A 102 -21.29 10.36 -6.08
N ASP A 103 -20.98 9.15 -5.62
CA ASP A 103 -19.60 8.64 -5.48
C ASP A 103 -18.77 8.84 -6.77
N ARG A 104 -19.38 8.56 -7.93
CA ARG A 104 -18.72 8.71 -9.22
C ARG A 104 -18.47 10.18 -9.57
N GLU A 105 -19.45 11.06 -9.34
CA GLU A 105 -19.29 12.50 -9.57
C GLU A 105 -18.27 13.11 -8.61
N ALA A 106 -18.23 12.68 -7.35
CA ALA A 106 -17.22 13.11 -6.38
C ALA A 106 -15.81 12.66 -6.79
N PHE A 107 -15.66 11.42 -7.28
CA PHE A 107 -14.40 10.94 -7.83
C PHE A 107 -13.96 11.75 -9.05
N ASP A 108 -14.85 11.94 -10.02
CA ASP A 108 -14.56 12.67 -11.25
C ASP A 108 -14.21 14.13 -10.94
N PHE A 109 -14.93 14.76 -10.01
CA PHE A 109 -14.64 16.11 -9.52
C PHE A 109 -13.24 16.19 -8.89
N LEU A 110 -12.92 15.30 -7.95
CA LEU A 110 -11.61 15.29 -7.28
C LEU A 110 -10.47 15.01 -8.28
N ASN A 111 -10.69 14.09 -9.21
CA ASN A 111 -9.73 13.77 -10.26
C ASN A 111 -9.51 14.97 -11.20
N GLN A 112 -10.57 15.67 -11.60
CA GLN A 112 -10.48 16.89 -12.41
C GLN A 112 -9.69 17.96 -11.67
N VAL A 113 -10.09 18.31 -10.44
CA VAL A 113 -9.51 19.47 -9.75
C VAL A 113 -8.05 19.24 -9.33
N LEU A 114 -7.63 17.99 -9.11
CA LEU A 114 -6.30 17.65 -8.58
C LEU A 114 -5.30 17.13 -9.62
N TYR A 115 -5.76 16.53 -10.71
CA TYR A 115 -4.88 15.76 -11.60
C TYR A 115 -5.06 16.02 -13.10
N LEU A 116 -6.17 16.63 -13.52
CA LEU A 116 -6.38 16.91 -14.94
C LEU A 116 -5.96 18.33 -15.27
N ASP A 117 -5.26 18.46 -16.40
CA ASP A 117 -4.94 19.76 -16.98
C ASP A 117 -6.22 20.38 -17.55
N ASP A 118 -6.43 21.66 -17.26
CA ASP A 118 -7.50 22.48 -17.81
C ASP A 118 -7.07 23.95 -17.90
N ASP A 119 -8.01 24.84 -18.25
CA ASP A 119 -7.72 26.26 -18.47
C ASP A 119 -7.63 27.08 -17.18
N ARG A 120 -7.60 26.45 -15.99
CA ARG A 120 -7.44 27.15 -14.70
C ARG A 120 -6.08 27.82 -14.58
N THR A 121 -6.07 28.95 -13.90
CA THR A 121 -4.86 29.68 -13.51
C THR A 121 -4.10 28.95 -12.39
N ASN A 122 -2.80 29.25 -12.24
CA ASN A 122 -2.00 28.72 -11.13
C ASN A 122 -2.61 29.05 -9.75
N ASP A 123 -3.26 30.21 -9.60
CA ASP A 123 -3.89 30.62 -8.35
C ASP A 123 -5.13 29.77 -8.04
N GLU A 124 -5.94 29.44 -9.06
CA GLU A 124 -7.08 28.52 -8.92
C GLU A 124 -6.62 27.09 -8.59
N ILE A 125 -5.58 26.60 -9.27
CA ILE A 125 -4.97 25.29 -8.98
C ILE A 125 -4.47 25.24 -7.54
N GLN A 126 -3.80 26.30 -7.07
CA GLN A 126 -3.30 26.38 -5.69
C GLN A 126 -4.44 26.38 -4.67
N GLN A 127 -5.52 27.14 -4.92
CA GLN A 127 -6.69 27.17 -4.04
C GLN A 127 -7.40 25.81 -3.98
N ASP A 128 -7.56 25.14 -5.12
CA ASP A 128 -8.14 23.80 -5.19
C ASP A 128 -7.25 22.76 -4.50
N ALA A 129 -5.93 22.84 -4.68
CA ALA A 129 -4.99 21.97 -3.99
C ALA A 129 -5.07 22.14 -2.47
N GLU A 130 -5.10 23.38 -1.97
CA GLU A 130 -5.24 23.67 -0.53
C GLU A 130 -6.53 23.08 0.06
N ARG A 131 -7.63 23.14 -0.70
CA ARG A 131 -8.93 22.64 -0.26
C ARG A 131 -9.08 21.13 -0.39
N TYR A 132 -8.67 20.56 -1.52
CA TYR A 132 -9.04 19.20 -1.93
C TYR A 132 -7.92 18.17 -1.81
N CYS A 133 -6.64 18.55 -1.69
CA CYS A 133 -5.56 17.58 -1.44
C CYS A 133 -5.78 16.76 -0.16
N LYS A 134 -6.59 17.26 0.78
CA LYS A 134 -6.91 16.50 1.99
C LYS A 134 -7.62 15.17 1.70
N PHE A 135 -8.33 15.06 0.58
CA PHE A 135 -9.05 13.86 0.16
C PHE A 135 -8.16 12.82 -0.53
N HIS A 136 -6.88 13.11 -0.79
CA HIS A 136 -5.94 12.09 -1.27
C HIS A 136 -5.89 10.92 -0.29
N PHE A 137 -6.13 9.72 -0.82
CA PHE A 137 -5.98 8.50 -0.06
C PHE A 137 -4.63 7.87 -0.33
N LEU A 138 -4.49 7.08 -1.39
CA LEU A 138 -3.25 6.36 -1.75
C LEU A 138 -2.84 6.58 -3.21
N THR A 139 -3.40 7.58 -3.89
CA THR A 139 -2.88 8.01 -5.20
C THR A 139 -1.42 8.40 -5.05
N LEU A 140 -0.51 7.72 -5.75
CA LEU A 140 0.94 7.87 -5.60
C LEU A 140 1.46 7.52 -4.19
N GLY A 141 0.74 6.69 -3.44
CA GLY A 141 1.03 6.31 -2.05
C GLY A 141 2.16 5.29 -1.87
N GLY A 142 2.93 5.01 -2.93
CA GLY A 142 3.98 4.00 -2.98
C GLY A 142 3.91 3.19 -4.27
N GLU A 143 4.92 2.36 -4.51
CA GLU A 143 5.05 1.52 -5.72
C GLU A 143 3.82 0.60 -5.89
N SER A 144 3.27 0.10 -4.79
CA SER A 144 2.05 -0.73 -4.78
C SER A 144 0.80 -0.05 -5.36
N PHE A 145 0.80 1.28 -5.50
CA PHE A 145 -0.38 2.07 -5.88
C PHE A 145 -0.17 2.97 -7.11
N GLU A 146 0.96 2.85 -7.81
CA GLU A 146 1.34 3.76 -8.93
C GLU A 146 0.31 3.85 -10.06
N ARG A 147 -0.42 2.76 -10.32
CA ARG A 147 -1.42 2.68 -11.41
C ARG A 147 -2.86 2.87 -10.95
N THR A 148 -3.05 3.42 -9.76
CA THR A 148 -4.38 3.59 -9.16
C THR A 148 -4.59 5.03 -8.75
N LYS A 149 -5.85 5.47 -8.80
CA LYS A 149 -6.28 6.74 -8.21
C LYS A 149 -7.25 6.42 -7.11
N SER A 150 -7.09 7.06 -5.95
CA SER A 150 -7.98 6.86 -4.82
C SER A 150 -8.15 8.12 -3.98
N PHE A 151 -9.41 8.32 -3.58
CA PHE A 151 -9.84 9.38 -2.69
C PHE A 151 -10.62 8.79 -1.52
N ILE A 152 -10.66 9.54 -0.43
CA ILE A 152 -11.36 9.19 0.79
C ILE A 152 -12.19 10.37 1.26
N VAL A 153 -13.49 10.16 1.50
CA VAL A 153 -14.44 11.18 1.98
C VAL A 153 -15.16 10.65 3.22
N LEU A 154 -15.42 11.50 4.20
CA LEU A 154 -16.25 11.21 5.36
C LEU A 154 -17.68 11.69 5.09
N VAL A 155 -18.63 10.76 5.13
CA VAL A 155 -20.07 10.98 4.92
C VAL A 155 -20.81 10.56 6.19
N GLY A 156 -21.11 11.51 7.07
CA GLY A 156 -21.66 11.20 8.39
C GLY A 156 -20.66 10.39 9.23
N GLU A 157 -21.05 9.18 9.63
CA GLU A 157 -20.20 8.22 10.37
C GLU A 157 -19.58 7.14 9.47
N GLU A 158 -19.70 7.29 8.15
CA GLU A 158 -19.13 6.38 7.17
C GLU A 158 -17.96 7.01 6.42
N VAL A 159 -16.99 6.18 6.07
CA VAL A 159 -15.89 6.50 5.16
C VAL A 159 -16.27 5.98 3.78
N ALA A 160 -16.32 6.87 2.81
CA ALA A 160 -16.44 6.56 1.39
C ALA A 160 -15.03 6.47 0.78
N LEU A 161 -14.68 5.30 0.26
CA LEU A 161 -13.47 5.08 -0.53
C LEU A 161 -13.84 5.07 -2.01
N LEU A 162 -13.22 5.96 -2.78
CA LEU A 162 -13.48 6.15 -4.21
C LEU A 162 -12.20 5.84 -4.97
N PHE A 163 -12.17 4.88 -5.89
CA PHE A 163 -10.92 4.52 -6.54
C PHE A 163 -11.08 3.92 -7.94
N THR A 164 -10.01 3.99 -8.73
CA THR A 164 -9.83 3.13 -9.90
C THR A 164 -8.79 2.06 -9.63
N ASP A 165 -9.06 0.85 -10.15
CA ASP A 165 -8.09 -0.24 -10.10
C ASP A 165 -7.00 -0.09 -11.18
N ASN A 166 -6.14 -1.10 -11.31
CA ASN A 166 -5.01 -1.08 -12.25
C ASN A 166 -5.41 -1.17 -13.73
N VAL A 167 -6.69 -1.39 -14.04
CA VAL A 167 -7.27 -1.36 -15.39
C VAL A 167 -8.24 -0.20 -15.57
N ASP A 168 -8.17 0.79 -14.68
CA ASP A 168 -8.94 2.04 -14.71
C ASP A 168 -10.46 1.84 -14.56
N ILE A 169 -10.89 0.74 -13.92
CA ILE A 169 -12.30 0.53 -13.58
C ILE A 169 -12.58 1.22 -12.25
N PHE A 170 -13.63 2.06 -12.24
CA PHE A 170 -14.09 2.78 -11.05
C PHE A 170 -14.82 1.86 -10.07
N HIS A 171 -14.49 2.01 -8.79
CA HIS A 171 -15.09 1.33 -7.65
C HIS A 171 -15.36 2.35 -6.53
N SER A 172 -16.43 2.11 -5.76
CA SER A 172 -16.65 2.80 -4.50
C SER A 172 -17.23 1.87 -3.45
N ALA A 173 -16.96 2.19 -2.18
CA ALA A 173 -17.62 1.55 -1.05
C ALA A 173 -17.70 2.52 0.13
N HIS A 174 -18.76 2.33 0.92
CA HIS A 174 -18.97 3.00 2.19
C HIS A 174 -18.78 1.97 3.30
N LEU A 175 -18.04 2.35 4.33
CA LEU A 175 -17.81 1.51 5.51
C LEU A 175 -17.89 2.32 6.80
N PRO A 176 -18.26 1.70 7.93
CA PRO A 176 -18.22 2.38 9.22
C PRO A 176 -16.85 2.98 9.50
N LYS A 177 -16.81 4.24 9.92
CA LYS A 177 -15.57 4.93 10.30
C LYS A 177 -14.76 4.16 11.32
N SER A 178 -15.42 3.50 12.28
CA SER A 178 -14.75 2.67 13.29
C SER A 178 -14.03 1.48 12.66
N GLU A 179 -14.62 0.81 11.67
CA GLU A 179 -13.98 -0.31 10.97
C GLU A 179 -12.71 0.15 10.24
N PHE A 180 -12.78 1.30 9.56
CA PHE A 180 -11.61 1.89 8.90
C PHE A 180 -10.48 2.17 9.90
N ILE A 181 -10.81 2.81 11.04
CA ILE A 181 -9.84 3.10 12.10
C ILE A 181 -9.20 1.81 12.61
N ASP A 182 -10.02 0.82 12.99
CA ASP A 182 -9.55 -0.43 13.58
C ASP A 182 -8.58 -1.17 12.66
N VAL A 183 -8.87 -1.24 11.35
CA VAL A 183 -8.01 -1.90 10.37
C VAL A 183 -6.69 -1.14 10.17
N VAL A 184 -6.74 0.18 10.06
CA VAL A 184 -5.54 1.01 9.87
C VAL A 184 -4.65 0.99 11.12
N GLU A 185 -5.22 1.04 12.33
CA GLU A 185 -4.46 0.97 13.58
C GLU A 185 -3.77 -0.40 13.74
N GLN A 186 -4.46 -1.49 13.39
CA GLN A 186 -3.86 -2.83 13.38
C GLN A 186 -2.71 -2.94 12.38
N PHE A 187 -2.88 -2.40 11.16
CA PHE A 187 -1.80 -2.32 10.18
C PHE A 187 -0.61 -1.50 10.70
N TYR A 188 -0.86 -0.34 11.29
CA TYR A 188 0.20 0.51 11.82
C TYR A 188 0.95 -0.17 12.97
N SER A 189 0.23 -0.90 13.84
CA SER A 189 0.84 -1.71 14.90
C SER A 189 1.74 -2.82 14.35
N TRP A 190 1.25 -3.57 13.36
CA TRP A 190 2.07 -4.56 12.63
C TRP A 190 3.32 -3.91 12.03
N PHE A 191 3.15 -2.81 11.31
CA PHE A 191 4.26 -2.09 10.67
C PHE A 191 5.32 -1.64 11.69
N LYS A 192 4.91 -1.11 12.85
CA LYS A 192 5.81 -0.70 13.92
C LYS A 192 6.61 -1.87 14.50
N ASN A 193 6.00 -3.03 14.64
CA ASN A 193 6.69 -4.23 15.08
C ASN A 193 7.77 -4.67 14.07
N GLU A 194 7.46 -4.62 12.77
CA GLU A 194 8.43 -4.91 11.70
C GLU A 194 9.59 -3.91 11.71
N GLU A 195 9.29 -2.62 11.83
CA GLU A 195 10.28 -1.54 11.92
C GLU A 195 11.23 -1.73 13.12
N LEU A 196 10.69 -1.99 14.31
CA LEU A 196 11.48 -2.23 15.54
C LEU A 196 12.37 -3.48 15.42
N SER A 197 11.84 -4.56 14.83
CA SER A 197 12.61 -5.80 14.65
C SER A 197 13.87 -5.57 13.79
N ARG A 198 13.83 -4.60 12.86
CA ARG A 198 14.96 -4.25 12.00
C ARG A 198 15.98 -3.37 12.69
N PHE A 199 15.54 -2.41 13.52
CA PHE A 199 16.46 -1.62 14.33
C PHE A 199 17.34 -2.50 15.23
N ALA A 200 16.76 -3.55 15.83
CA ALA A 200 17.51 -4.51 16.62
C ALA A 200 18.53 -5.33 15.80
N LYS A 201 18.17 -5.73 14.57
CA LYS A 201 19.03 -6.55 13.69
C LYS A 201 20.18 -5.76 13.06
N CYS A 202 19.99 -4.48 12.77
CA CYS A 202 21.01 -3.64 12.12
C CYS A 202 22.06 -3.07 13.09
N GLY A 203 22.09 -3.51 14.35
CA GLY A 203 23.09 -3.07 15.34
C GLY A 203 22.97 -1.58 15.73
N GLY A 204 21.78 -0.99 15.58
CA GLY A 204 21.55 0.40 15.95
C GLY A 204 21.56 0.56 17.46
N THR A 205 22.62 1.17 18.02
CA THR A 205 22.57 1.72 19.38
C THR A 205 21.49 2.80 19.41
N ARG A 206 20.46 2.58 20.25
CA ARG A 206 19.39 3.55 20.50
C ARG A 206 20.05 4.82 21.05
N ILE A 207 20.16 5.87 20.23
CA ILE A 207 20.54 7.19 20.73
C ILE A 207 19.27 7.77 21.33
N ASP A 208 19.01 7.43 22.58
CA ASP A 208 18.01 8.12 23.40
C ASP A 208 18.50 9.57 23.56
N LYS A 209 17.95 10.48 22.75
CA LYS A 209 18.18 11.91 22.96
C LYS A 209 17.36 12.34 24.17
N LEU A 210 18.09 12.67 25.24
CA LEU A 210 17.66 13.45 26.40
C LEU A 210 17.03 14.78 25.98
#